data_AF-A0A971HWS4-F1
#
_entry.id   AF-A0A971HWS4-F1
#
_cell.length_a   1.000
_cell.length_b   1.000
_cell.length_c   1.000
_cell.angle_alpha   90.00
_cell.angle_beta   90.00
_cell.angle_gamma   90.00
#
_symmetry.space_group_name_H-M   'P 1'
#
loop_
_entity.id
_entity.type
_entity.pdbx_description
1 polymer ?
#
loop_
_entity_poly.entity_id
_entity_poly.type
_entity_poly.pdbx_seq_one_letter_code
_entity_poly.pdbx_strand_id
1 'polypeptide(L)'
;ETIEKDLDAGYCHVAEADGKIIATVSLVVEPDINYSEIFDGKWLAENKYISIHRIAVEESCKNTGAASQIISLIVASFICKTKLKDSLTKKF
;
A
#
# COMPACT_ATOMS: atom_id res chain seq x y z
N GLU A 1 -11.51 -2.67 11.56
CA GLU A 1 -11.32 -1.48 10.68
C GLU A 1 -12.49 -1.36 9.71
N THR A 2 -12.86 -0.14 9.30
CA THR A 2 -13.97 0.14 8.37
C THR A 2 -13.49 0.94 7.16
N ILE A 3 -14.17 0.82 6.02
CA ILE A 3 -13.82 1.54 4.79
C ILE A 3 -13.86 3.06 5.00
N GLU A 4 -14.79 3.56 5.80
CA GLU A 4 -14.89 4.99 6.13
C GLU A 4 -13.64 5.50 6.85
N LYS A 5 -13.09 4.72 7.79
CA LYS A 5 -11.86 5.09 8.50
C LYS A 5 -10.67 5.14 7.55
N ASP A 6 -10.57 4.19 6.62
CA ASP A 6 -9.52 4.18 5.59
C ASP A 6 -9.64 5.39 4.67
N LEU A 7 -10.87 5.82 4.35
CA LEU A 7 -11.13 7.00 3.54
C LEU A 7 -10.75 8.28 4.28
N ASP A 8 -11.19 8.43 5.54
CA ASP A 8 -10.90 9.58 6.39
C ASP A 8 -9.40 9.74 6.65
N ALA A 9 -8.68 8.62 6.78
CA ALA A 9 -7.24 8.59 6.97
C ALA A 9 -6.44 8.74 5.65
N GLY A 10 -7.12 8.72 4.50
CA GLY A 10 -6.48 8.88 3.18
C GLY A 10 -5.71 7.65 2.69
N TYR A 11 -6.03 6.46 3.21
CA TYR A 11 -5.40 5.19 2.83
C TYR A 11 -5.98 4.59 1.55
N CYS A 12 -7.19 5.01 1.15
CA CYS A 12 -7.85 4.53 -0.05
C CYS A 12 -7.31 5.23 -1.31
N HIS A 13 -6.77 4.43 -2.23
CA HIS A 13 -6.30 4.89 -3.53
C HIS A 13 -6.97 4.13 -4.67
N VAL A 14 -7.15 4.80 -5.81
CA VAL A 14 -7.72 4.21 -7.03
C VAL A 14 -6.70 4.25 -8.17
N ALA A 15 -6.76 3.24 -9.04
CA ALA A 15 -6.08 3.25 -10.32
C ALA A 15 -7.08 3.60 -11.41
N GLU A 16 -6.74 4.60 -12.21
CA GLU A 16 -7.55 5.10 -13.32
C GLU A 16 -6.87 4.78 -14.66
N ALA A 17 -7.66 4.32 -15.62
CA ALA A 17 -7.27 4.18 -17.01
C ALA A 17 -8.38 4.78 -17.88
N ASP A 18 -8.01 5.69 -18.79
CA ASP A 18 -8.94 6.35 -19.72
C ASP A 18 -10.18 6.95 -19.05
N GLY A 19 -10.03 7.62 -17.90
CA GLY A 19 -11.15 8.22 -17.17
C GLY A 19 -11.97 7.23 -16.33
N LYS A 20 -11.63 5.93 -16.33
CA LYS A 20 -12.34 4.88 -15.61
C LYS A 20 -11.51 4.34 -14.47
N ILE A 21 -12.11 4.22 -13.28
CA ILE A 21 -11.52 3.50 -12.17
C ILE A 21 -11.52 2.00 -12.49
N ILE A 22 -10.33 1.42 -12.59
CA ILE A 22 -10.12 0.00 -12.91
C ILE A 22 -9.65 -0.81 -11.70
N ALA A 23 -9.23 -0.14 -10.62
CA ALA A 23 -8.88 -0.80 -9.37
C ALA A 23 -8.89 0.14 -8.17
N THR A 24 -8.92 -0.44 -6.97
CA THR A 24 -8.76 0.26 -5.70
C THR A 24 -7.86 -0.53 -4.76
N VAL A 25 -7.16 0.19 -3.88
CA VAL A 25 -6.28 -0.37 -2.84
C VAL A 25 -6.39 0.45 -1.56
N SER A 26 -6.37 -0.20 -0.40
CA SER A 26 -6.23 0.45 0.91
C SER A 26 -4.81 0.21 1.45
N LEU A 27 -4.05 1.28 1.66
CA LEU A 27 -2.65 1.28 2.08
C LEU A 27 -2.50 1.93 3.46
N VAL A 28 -2.25 1.12 4.48
CA VAL A 28 -2.04 1.59 5.84
C VAL A 28 -0.54 1.65 6.11
N VAL A 29 -0.03 2.83 6.46
CA VAL A 29 1.41 3.08 6.69
C VAL A 29 1.78 3.07 8.18
N GLU A 30 0.77 3.00 9.03
CA GLU A 30 0.85 2.95 10.47
C GLU A 30 1.04 1.50 10.96
N PRO A 31 1.72 1.31 12.09
CA PRO A 31 1.83 -0.01 12.69
C PRO A 31 0.46 -0.51 13.17
N ASP A 32 0.11 -1.74 12.82
CA ASP A 32 -0.99 -2.47 13.43
C ASP A 32 -0.50 -3.16 14.71
N ILE A 33 -1.22 -2.92 15.82
CA ILE A 33 -0.93 -3.56 17.11
C ILE A 33 -1.08 -5.08 17.05
N ASN A 34 -1.92 -5.60 16.16
CA ASN A 34 -2.06 -7.04 15.98
C ASN A 34 -0.82 -7.66 15.33
N TYR A 35 0.07 -6.86 14.75
CA TYR A 35 1.35 -7.30 14.21
C TYR A 35 2.53 -7.01 15.14
N SER A 36 2.32 -6.39 16.31
CA SER A 36 3.38 -6.19 17.29
C SER A 36 3.82 -7.49 17.96
N GLU A 37 2.92 -8.47 18.03
CA GLU A 37 3.20 -9.79 18.59
C GLU A 37 2.90 -10.86 17.54
N ILE A 38 3.85 -11.76 17.31
CA ILE A 38 3.68 -12.93 16.46
C ILE A 38 4.01 -14.17 17.29
N PHE A 39 3.11 -15.15 17.26
CA PHE A 39 3.28 -16.43 17.95
C PHE A 39 3.88 -17.44 16.98
N ASP A 40 4.75 -18.32 17.48
CA ASP A 40 5.37 -19.42 16.71
C ASP A 40 6.08 -18.98 15.42
N GLY A 41 6.68 -17.79 15.43
CA GLY A 41 7.39 -17.24 14.28
C GLY A 41 8.15 -15.96 14.61
N LYS A 42 8.70 -15.31 13.59
CA LYS A 42 9.29 -13.98 13.69
C LYS A 42 9.12 -13.23 12.37
N TRP A 43 8.90 -11.92 12.46
CA TRP A 43 8.98 -11.06 11.28
C TRP A 43 10.39 -11.05 10.73
N LEU A 44 10.52 -10.89 9.40
CA LEU A 44 11.82 -10.83 8.73
C LEU A 44 12.57 -9.52 9.05
N ALA A 45 11.84 -8.48 9.46
CA ALA A 45 12.38 -7.20 9.88
C ALA A 45 11.44 -6.57 10.92
N GLU A 46 12.01 -5.81 11.86
CA GLU A 46 11.26 -5.00 12.84
C GLU A 46 11.08 -3.55 12.35
N ASN A 47 11.32 -3.32 11.06
CA ASN A 47 11.39 -2.00 10.46
C ASN A 47 9.99 -1.52 10.06
N LYS A 48 9.91 -0.28 9.54
CA LYS A 48 8.70 0.27 8.90
C LYS A 48 8.19 -0.68 7.81
N TYR A 49 6.89 -0.96 7.86
CA TYR A 49 6.16 -1.73 6.86
C TYR A 49 4.95 -0.94 6.38
N ILE A 50 4.28 -1.46 5.36
CA ILE A 50 2.99 -0.97 4.87
C ILE A 50 2.07 -2.18 4.78
N SER A 51 0.86 -2.05 5.30
CA SER A 51 -0.18 -3.09 5.22
C SER A 51 -1.13 -2.79 4.08
N ILE A 52 -1.52 -3.83 3.33
CA ILE A 52 -2.57 -3.75 2.31
C ILE A 52 -3.80 -4.49 2.85
N HIS A 53 -4.83 -3.76 3.26
CA HIS A 53 -6.03 -4.39 3.81
C HIS A 53 -7.01 -4.83 2.74
N ARG A 54 -7.06 -4.11 1.62
CA ARG A 54 -7.99 -4.39 0.52
C ARG A 54 -7.32 -4.07 -0.81
N ILE A 55 -7.53 -4.95 -1.78
CA ILE A 55 -7.26 -4.70 -3.19
C ILE A 55 -8.40 -5.30 -3.99
N ALA A 56 -8.93 -4.51 -4.92
CA ALA A 56 -9.95 -4.97 -5.85
C ALA A 56 -9.64 -4.41 -7.24
N VAL A 57 -9.91 -5.22 -8.25
CA VAL A 57 -9.78 -4.86 -9.66
C VAL A 57 -11.12 -5.04 -10.34
N GLU A 58 -11.35 -4.27 -11.39
CA GLU A 58 -12.53 -4.40 -12.22
C GLU A 58 -12.58 -5.81 -12.86
N GLU A 59 -13.80 -6.33 -13.09
CA GLU A 59 -14.03 -7.72 -13.50
C GLU A 59 -13.25 -8.11 -14.76
N SER A 60 -13.19 -7.24 -15.77
CA SER A 60 -12.46 -7.46 -17.01
C SER A 60 -10.95 -7.53 -16.83
N CYS A 61 -10.44 -7.03 -15.70
CA CYS A 61 -9.03 -7.06 -15.33
C CYS A 61 -8.67 -8.30 -14.49
N LYS A 62 -9.63 -9.15 -14.11
CA LYS A 62 -9.32 -10.39 -13.38
C LYS A 62 -8.43 -11.32 -14.20
N ASN A 63 -7.54 -12.04 -13.52
CA ASN A 63 -6.58 -12.99 -14.11
C ASN A 63 -5.58 -12.41 -15.13
N THR A 64 -5.51 -11.08 -15.27
CA THR A 64 -4.53 -10.41 -16.15
C THR A 64 -3.21 -10.06 -15.44
N GLY A 65 -3.14 -10.27 -14.11
CA GLY A 65 -2.05 -9.79 -13.28
C GLY A 65 -2.16 -8.33 -12.84
N ALA A 66 -3.28 -7.65 -13.13
CA ALA A 66 -3.50 -6.24 -12.74
C ALA A 66 -3.21 -5.95 -11.26
N ALA A 67 -3.67 -6.80 -10.33
CA ALA A 67 -3.40 -6.64 -8.90
C ALA A 67 -1.88 -6.65 -8.58
N SER A 68 -1.12 -7.53 -9.23
CA SER A 68 0.34 -7.60 -9.05
C SER A 68 1.04 -6.35 -9.59
N GLN A 69 0.58 -5.83 -10.74
CA GLN A 69 1.10 -4.59 -11.31
C GLN A 69 0.84 -3.39 -10.38
N ILE A 70 -0.36 -3.31 -9.81
CA ILE A 70 -0.72 -2.27 -8.83
C ILE A 70 0.20 -2.32 -7.61
N ILE A 71 0.40 -3.51 -7.02
CA ILE A 71 1.33 -3.68 -5.89
C ILE A 71 2.75 -3.25 -6.28
N SER A 72 3.22 -3.64 -7.47
CA SER A 72 4.55 -3.27 -7.97
C SER A 72 4.71 -1.75 -8.11
N LEU A 73 3.70 -1.07 -8.64
CA LEU A 73 3.69 0.40 -8.76
C LEU A 73 3.72 1.08 -7.40
N ILE A 74 2.95 0.57 -6.43
CA ILE A 74 2.92 1.08 -5.06
C ILE A 74 4.32 0.96 -4.45
N VAL A 75 4.92 -0.24 -4.48
CA VAL A 75 6.27 -0.48 -3.96
C VAL A 75 7.29 0.46 -4.62
N ALA A 76 7.27 0.59 -5.95
CA ALA A 76 8.16 1.49 -6.67
C ALA A 76 7.97 2.96 -6.25
N SER A 77 6.73 3.42 -6.10
CA SER A 77 6.42 4.80 -5.71
C SER A 77 6.91 5.13 -4.29
N PHE A 78 6.76 4.19 -3.34
CA PHE A 78 7.19 4.38 -1.96
C PHE A 78 8.71 4.33 -1.82
N ILE A 79 9.39 3.42 -2.53
CA ILE A 79 10.86 3.38 -2.56
C ILE A 79 11.40 4.72 -3.12
N CYS A 80 10.80 5.23 -4.20
CA CYS A 80 11.22 6.49 -4.80
C CYS A 80 11.02 7.69 -3.84
N LYS A 81 9.83 7.81 -3.23
CA LYS A 81 9.54 8.87 -2.25
C LYS A 81 10.44 8.82 -1.02
N THR A 82 10.78 7.62 -0.55
CA THR A 82 11.67 7.45 0.61
C THR A 82 13.09 7.89 0.27
N LYS A 83 13.63 7.49 -0.89
CA LYS A 83 14.94 7.96 -1.38
C LYS A 83 14.99 9.48 -1.57
N LEU A 84 13.91 10.10 -2.03
CA LEU A 84 13.83 11.56 -2.17
C LEU A 84 13.82 12.26 -0.80
N LYS A 85 13.04 11.77 0.18
CA LYS A 85 13.05 12.32 1.55
C LYS A 85 14.42 12.19 2.22
N ASP A 86 15.07 11.03 2.11
CA ASP A 86 16.39 10.79 2.69
C ASP A 86 17.51 11.61 2.01
N SER A 87 17.35 11.93 0.73
CA SER A 87 18.27 12.81 -0.02
C SER A 87 18.10 14.28 0.37
N LEU A 88 16.87 14.71 0.69
CA LEU A 88 16.57 16.08 1.14
C LEU A 88 16.98 16.31 2.60
N THR A 89 16.86 15.32 3.48
CA THR A 89 17.27 15.44 4.89
C THR A 89 18.77 15.37 5.10
N LYS A 90 19.55 14.78 4.19
CA LYS A 90 21.02 14.80 4.21
C LYS A 90 21.67 16.08 3.67
N LYS A 91 20.86 17.05 3.23
CA LYS A 91 21.34 18.27 2.56
C LYS A 91 21.38 19.52 3.44
N PHE A 92 21.31 19.36 4.77
CA PHE A 92 21.45 20.43 5.76
C PHE A 92 22.55 20.08 6.75
#